data_AF-A0A392PXL5-F1
#
_entry.id   AF-A0A392PXL5-F1
#
_cell.length_a   1.000
_cell.length_b   1.000
_cell.length_c   1.000
_cell.angle_alpha   90.00
_cell.angle_beta   90.00
_cell.angle_gamma   90.00
#
_symmetry.space_group_name_H-M   'P 1'
#
loop_
_entity.id
_entity.type
_entity.pdbx_description
1 polymer ?
#
loop_
_entity_poly.entity_id
_entity_poly.type
_entity_poly.pdbx_seq_one_letter_code
_entity_poly.pdbx_strand_id
1 'polypeptide(L)'
;LDVAAITGLKPTGGTYDPNKSSKNISLTITKDAYSKYVAEQQGRDGEEVSDVEHVAFLTLWLSHFIFCSKSLQVAKKFVPMAIQIHEGCQFGLGRLILACLYEAHELKKSKDGSTFLCYGPLWLLQLWLNATFEKEMELTIGQNYLSEIQNRQIEATKLARLSPPVWQDSKALFMKYMKIFLNFDKLTSKNTPFIERQIGPTWF
;
A
#
# COMPACT_ATOMS: atom_id res chain seq x y z
N LEU A 1 -7.30 -2.30 13.17
CA LEU A 1 -8.60 -2.57 12.51
C LEU A 1 -8.64 -1.87 11.15
N ASP A 2 -8.33 -0.58 11.10
CA ASP A 2 -8.33 0.25 9.89
C ASP A 2 -7.47 -0.29 8.75
N VAL A 3 -6.20 -0.61 9.00
CA VAL A 3 -5.30 -1.19 7.98
C VAL A 3 -5.93 -2.43 7.34
N ALA A 4 -6.55 -3.28 8.15
CA ALA A 4 -7.13 -4.52 7.71
C ALA A 4 -8.51 -4.33 7.03
N ALA A 5 -9.24 -3.25 7.34
CA ALA A 5 -10.45 -2.85 6.61
C ALA A 5 -10.11 -2.25 5.24
N ILE A 6 -9.09 -1.38 5.20
CA ILE A 6 -8.61 -0.74 3.96
C ILE A 6 -8.00 -1.79 3.04
N THR A 7 -7.03 -2.55 3.52
CA THR A 7 -6.20 -3.43 2.68
C THR A 7 -6.70 -4.86 2.56
N GLY A 8 -7.58 -5.30 3.47
CA GLY A 8 -7.90 -6.72 3.59
C GLY A 8 -6.71 -7.59 3.99
N LEU A 9 -5.66 -7.02 4.59
CA LEU A 9 -4.52 -7.77 5.12
C LEU A 9 -4.69 -8.05 6.60
N LYS A 10 -4.33 -9.25 7.05
CA LYS A 10 -4.43 -9.60 8.46
C LYS A 10 -3.51 -8.71 9.30
N PRO A 11 -4.04 -8.09 10.38
CA PRO A 11 -3.23 -7.34 11.33
C PRO A 11 -2.50 -8.28 12.29
N THR A 12 -2.85 -9.56 12.30
CA THR A 12 -2.27 -10.63 13.13
C THR A 12 -1.67 -11.69 12.21
N GLY A 13 -0.57 -12.28 12.64
CA GLY A 13 0.18 -13.26 11.85
C GLY A 13 1.54 -13.48 12.47
N GLY A 14 2.30 -14.44 11.92
CA GLY A 14 3.69 -14.65 12.32
C GLY A 14 4.54 -13.41 12.08
N THR A 15 5.58 -13.24 12.90
CA THR A 15 6.64 -12.26 12.62
C THR A 15 7.41 -12.73 11.38
N TYR A 16 7.53 -11.84 10.39
CA TYR A 16 8.37 -12.10 9.22
C TYR A 16 9.82 -12.30 9.65
N ASP A 17 10.44 -13.37 9.18
CA ASP A 17 11.85 -13.68 9.39
C ASP A 17 12.48 -14.01 8.03
N PRO A 18 13.41 -13.17 7.52
CA PRO A 18 14.05 -13.40 6.23
C PRO A 18 14.84 -14.72 6.18
N ASN A 19 15.30 -15.23 7.33
CA ASN A 19 16.11 -16.45 7.40
C ASN A 19 15.28 -17.73 7.23
N LYS A 20 13.95 -17.63 7.30
CA LYS A 20 13.03 -18.76 7.07
C LYS A 20 12.68 -18.96 5.61
N SER A 21 13.16 -18.10 4.71
CA SER A 21 12.98 -18.29 3.27
C SER A 21 13.64 -19.59 2.83
N SER A 22 12.92 -20.38 2.04
CA SER A 22 13.52 -21.54 1.38
C SER A 22 14.58 -21.10 0.36
N LYS A 23 15.36 -22.08 -0.10
CA LYS A 23 16.29 -21.94 -1.23
C LYS A 23 15.79 -22.66 -2.49
N ASN A 24 14.49 -23.00 -2.53
CA ASN A 24 13.88 -23.75 -3.62
C ASN A 24 13.84 -22.93 -4.91
N ILE A 25 13.67 -21.62 -4.77
CA ILE A 25 13.57 -20.68 -5.89
C ILE A 25 14.78 -19.75 -5.84
N SER A 26 15.54 -19.71 -6.94
CA SER A 26 16.70 -18.83 -7.09
C SER A 26 16.39 -17.71 -8.08
N LEU A 27 16.10 -16.52 -7.55
CA LEU A 27 15.90 -15.32 -8.35
C LEU A 27 17.21 -14.54 -8.51
N THR A 28 17.73 -14.51 -9.73
CA THR A 28 18.93 -13.74 -10.08
C THR A 28 18.53 -12.38 -10.65
N ILE A 29 18.96 -11.31 -9.99
CA ILE A 29 18.63 -9.93 -10.39
C ILE A 29 19.91 -9.23 -10.85
N THR A 30 20.07 -9.05 -12.17
CA THR A 30 21.21 -8.31 -12.74
C THR A 30 20.85 -6.87 -13.08
N LYS A 31 19.56 -6.62 -13.41
CA LYS A 31 19.03 -5.29 -13.68
C LYS A 31 17.96 -4.94 -12.64
N ASP A 32 18.27 -3.99 -11.75
CA ASP A 32 17.40 -3.64 -10.64
C ASP A 32 16.40 -2.51 -10.95
N ALA A 33 16.71 -1.62 -11.89
CA ALA A 33 15.79 -0.56 -12.32
C ALA A 33 14.46 -1.13 -12.83
N TYR A 34 13.32 -0.64 -12.35
CA TYR A 34 12.01 -1.28 -12.54
C TYR A 34 11.71 -1.70 -13.99
N SER A 35 11.91 -0.79 -14.96
CA SER A 35 11.66 -1.09 -16.38
C SER A 35 12.58 -2.18 -16.93
N LYS A 36 13.86 -2.15 -16.56
CA LYS A 36 14.85 -3.14 -16.98
C LYS A 36 14.67 -4.48 -16.26
N TYR A 37 14.21 -4.44 -15.02
CA TYR A 37 13.88 -5.60 -14.21
C TYR A 37 12.70 -6.36 -14.81
N VAL A 38 11.60 -5.67 -15.13
CA VAL A 38 10.44 -6.30 -15.78
C VAL A 38 10.87 -6.95 -17.09
N ALA A 39 11.61 -6.24 -17.94
CA ALA A 39 12.09 -6.79 -19.20
C ALA A 39 13.09 -7.96 -19.05
N GLU A 40 13.77 -8.08 -17.90
CA GLU A 40 14.68 -9.20 -17.61
C GLU A 40 13.93 -10.43 -17.10
N GLN A 41 12.90 -10.22 -16.27
CA GLN A 41 12.23 -11.30 -15.54
C GLN A 41 10.95 -11.77 -16.21
N GLN A 42 10.41 -11.02 -17.17
CA GLN A 42 9.21 -11.39 -17.92
C GLN A 42 9.49 -12.63 -18.79
N GLY A 43 8.67 -13.67 -18.62
CA GLY A 43 8.65 -14.85 -19.46
C GLY A 43 8.04 -14.57 -20.83
N ARG A 44 7.87 -15.63 -21.63
CA ARG A 44 7.32 -15.49 -22.98
C ARG A 44 5.81 -15.39 -22.94
N ASP A 45 5.26 -14.56 -23.82
CA ASP A 45 3.81 -14.41 -23.96
C ASP A 45 3.16 -15.76 -24.31
N GLY A 46 2.12 -16.13 -23.57
CA GLY A 46 1.36 -17.36 -23.77
C GLY A 46 1.92 -18.60 -23.06
N GLU A 47 3.05 -18.49 -22.35
CA GLU A 47 3.53 -19.55 -21.46
C GLU A 47 2.91 -19.43 -20.06
N GLU A 48 2.86 -20.55 -19.33
CA GLU A 48 2.46 -20.52 -17.92
C GLU A 48 3.50 -19.79 -17.07
N VAL A 49 3.02 -19.01 -16.10
CA VAL A 49 3.88 -18.23 -15.20
C VAL A 49 4.72 -19.17 -14.35
N SER A 50 6.05 -19.08 -14.49
CA SER A 50 6.98 -19.87 -13.69
C SER A 50 7.03 -19.42 -12.22
N ASP A 51 7.46 -20.30 -11.32
CA ASP A 51 7.67 -19.94 -9.90
C ASP A 51 8.64 -18.77 -9.74
N VAL A 52 9.68 -18.72 -10.58
CA VAL A 52 10.67 -17.64 -10.61
C VAL A 52 10.02 -16.33 -11.04
N GLU A 53 9.20 -16.34 -12.10
CA GLU A 53 8.44 -15.15 -12.52
C GLU A 53 7.48 -14.67 -11.44
N HIS A 54 6.77 -15.59 -10.78
CA HIS A 54 5.83 -15.21 -9.73
C HIS A 54 6.59 -14.55 -8.55
N VAL A 55 7.72 -15.12 -8.12
CA VAL A 55 8.58 -14.50 -7.10
C VAL A 55 9.17 -13.17 -7.58
N ALA A 56 9.53 -13.04 -8.85
CA ALA A 56 10.01 -11.79 -9.43
C ALA A 56 8.94 -10.70 -9.40
N PHE A 57 7.72 -11.04 -9.83
CA PHE A 57 6.55 -10.17 -9.75
C PHE A 57 6.28 -9.74 -8.31
N LEU A 58 6.25 -10.68 -7.36
CA LEU A 58 6.04 -10.37 -5.94
C LEU A 58 7.13 -9.44 -5.41
N THR A 59 8.40 -9.65 -5.79
CA THR A 59 9.51 -8.79 -5.36
C THR A 59 9.34 -7.36 -5.89
N LEU A 60 8.95 -7.21 -7.16
CA LEU A 60 8.61 -5.92 -7.76
C LEU A 60 7.42 -5.28 -7.05
N TRP A 61 6.36 -6.04 -6.84
CA TRP A 61 5.11 -5.57 -6.22
C TRP A 61 5.33 -5.06 -4.80
N LEU A 62 6.08 -5.83 -3.99
CA LEU A 62 6.49 -5.43 -2.65
C LEU A 62 7.34 -4.17 -2.67
N SER A 63 8.32 -4.08 -3.59
CA SER A 63 9.23 -2.93 -3.69
C SER A 63 8.50 -1.65 -4.12
N HIS A 64 7.65 -1.74 -5.13
CA HIS A 64 7.11 -0.59 -5.84
C HIS A 64 5.76 -0.13 -5.25
N PHE A 65 4.83 -1.06 -5.03
CA PHE A 65 3.45 -0.72 -4.69
C PHE A 65 3.14 -0.86 -3.20
N ILE A 66 3.76 -1.83 -2.51
CA ILE A 66 3.43 -2.11 -1.10
C ILE A 66 4.29 -1.32 -0.14
N PHE A 67 5.62 -1.43 -0.23
CA PHE A 67 6.54 -0.71 0.66
C PHE A 67 7.09 0.58 0.04
N CYS A 68 6.80 0.84 -1.23
CA CYS A 68 7.17 2.05 -1.97
C CYS A 68 8.60 2.50 -1.66
N SER A 69 9.57 1.66 -2.04
CA SER A 69 10.97 1.88 -1.72
C SER A 69 11.48 3.22 -2.28
N LYS A 70 12.47 3.83 -1.61
CA LYS A 70 13.04 5.14 -2.01
C LYS A 70 13.62 5.14 -3.42
N SER A 71 14.05 3.99 -3.92
CA SER A 71 14.75 3.86 -5.19
C SER A 71 13.78 3.53 -6.32
N LEU A 72 14.13 3.92 -7.54
CA LEU A 72 13.47 3.47 -8.78
C LEU A 72 13.91 2.05 -9.19
N GLN A 73 14.28 1.23 -8.20
CA GLN A 73 14.86 -0.09 -8.36
C GLN A 73 14.18 -1.09 -7.43
N VAL A 74 14.10 -2.34 -7.86
CA VAL A 74 13.65 -3.46 -7.05
C VAL A 74 14.61 -3.67 -5.89
N ALA A 75 14.06 -3.71 -4.68
CA ALA A 75 14.86 -3.88 -3.48
C ALA A 75 15.05 -5.38 -3.21
N LYS A 76 16.27 -5.90 -3.47
CA LYS A 76 16.63 -7.31 -3.30
C LYS A 76 16.33 -7.86 -1.89
N LYS A 77 16.27 -7.00 -0.87
CA LYS A 77 15.88 -7.35 0.49
C LYS A 77 14.47 -7.96 0.61
N PHE A 78 13.59 -7.74 -0.38
CA PHE A 78 12.24 -8.30 -0.41
C PHE A 78 12.16 -9.67 -1.08
N VAL A 79 13.24 -10.19 -1.70
CA VAL A 79 13.24 -11.52 -2.32
C VAL A 79 12.88 -12.62 -1.32
N PRO A 80 13.46 -12.68 -0.09
CA PRO A 80 13.08 -13.71 0.88
C PRO A 80 11.60 -13.62 1.30
N MET A 81 11.03 -12.41 1.32
CA MET A 81 9.63 -12.19 1.60
C MET A 81 8.74 -12.67 0.45
N ALA A 82 9.13 -12.39 -0.80
CA ALA A 82 8.44 -12.83 -1.99
C ALA A 82 8.40 -14.37 -2.11
N ILE A 83 9.51 -15.04 -1.82
CA ILE A 83 9.58 -16.52 -1.77
C ILE A 83 8.61 -17.05 -0.71
N GLN A 84 8.64 -16.51 0.51
CA GLN A 84 7.73 -16.95 1.56
C GLN A 84 6.26 -16.74 1.19
N ILE A 85 5.89 -15.62 0.56
CA ILE A 85 4.51 -15.38 0.08
C ILE A 85 4.14 -16.40 -1.00
N HIS A 86 5.04 -16.64 -1.95
CA HIS A 86 4.85 -17.62 -3.02
C HIS A 86 4.58 -19.02 -2.44
N GLU A 87 5.30 -19.40 -1.38
CA GLU A 87 5.12 -20.67 -0.65
C GLU A 87 3.91 -20.69 0.29
N GLY A 88 3.07 -19.64 0.27
CA GLY A 88 1.84 -19.56 1.06
C GLY A 88 2.04 -19.13 2.51
N CYS A 89 3.25 -18.71 2.92
CA CYS A 89 3.48 -18.21 4.27
C CYS A 89 2.64 -16.97 4.57
N GLN A 90 1.94 -16.99 5.70
CA GLN A 90 1.14 -15.88 6.19
C GLN A 90 1.89 -15.16 7.31
N PHE A 91 2.30 -13.92 7.09
CA PHE A 91 2.85 -13.04 8.13
C PHE A 91 1.98 -11.80 8.28
N GLY A 92 2.15 -11.09 9.40
CA GLY A 92 1.39 -9.87 9.72
C GLY A 92 1.75 -8.68 8.81
N LEU A 93 1.52 -8.78 7.51
CA LEU A 93 1.90 -7.77 6.51
C LEU A 93 1.28 -6.41 6.80
N GLY A 94 0.05 -6.37 7.36
CA GLY A 94 -0.56 -5.13 7.82
C GLY A 94 0.27 -4.39 8.88
N ARG A 95 0.93 -5.12 9.79
CA ARG A 95 1.85 -4.51 10.78
C ARG A 95 3.12 -3.98 10.12
N LEU A 96 3.67 -4.71 9.16
CA LEU A 96 4.88 -4.30 8.44
C LEU A 96 4.65 -3.03 7.62
N ILE A 97 3.54 -2.97 6.87
CA ILE A 97 3.17 -1.77 6.09
C ILE A 97 3.00 -0.57 7.03
N LEU A 98 2.36 -0.76 8.18
CA LEU A 98 2.18 0.31 9.16
C LEU A 98 3.53 0.79 9.75
N ALA A 99 4.44 -0.13 10.06
CA ALA A 99 5.79 0.24 10.49
C ALA A 99 6.53 1.04 9.42
N CYS A 100 6.46 0.61 8.15
CA CYS A 100 7.04 1.37 7.03
C CYS A 100 6.39 2.75 6.86
N LEU A 101 5.09 2.89 7.10
CA LEU A 101 4.43 4.20 7.11
C LEU A 101 4.97 5.09 8.23
N TYR A 102 5.18 4.57 9.44
CA TYR A 102 5.77 5.36 10.52
C TYR A 102 7.22 5.76 10.24
N GLU A 103 8.01 4.92 9.59
CA GLU A 103 9.37 5.27 9.15
C GLU A 103 9.36 6.34 8.05
N ALA A 104 8.32 6.38 7.21
CA ALA A 104 8.13 7.42 6.19
C ALA A 104 7.92 8.82 6.79
N HIS A 105 7.39 8.88 8.02
CA HIS A 105 7.13 10.11 8.76
C HIS A 105 8.40 10.78 9.32
N GLU A 106 9.57 10.13 9.27
CA GLU A 106 10.86 10.84 9.47
C GLU A 106 11.15 11.75 8.26
N LEU A 107 10.35 12.81 8.16
CA LEU A 107 10.46 13.95 7.26
C LEU A 107 11.73 14.74 7.60
N LYS A 108 12.91 14.13 7.42
CA LYS A 108 14.18 14.85 7.48
C LYS A 108 14.23 15.71 6.22
N LYS A 109 14.12 17.03 6.38
CA LYS A 109 14.56 17.98 5.37
C LYS A 109 15.97 17.57 4.97
N SER A 110 16.21 17.35 3.68
CA SER A 110 17.58 17.26 3.22
C SER A 110 18.26 18.60 3.53
N LYS A 111 19.50 18.56 4.01
CA LYS A 111 20.25 19.77 4.36
C LYS A 111 20.50 20.67 3.13
N ASP A 112 20.31 20.15 1.93
CA ASP A 112 20.59 20.78 0.64
C ASP A 112 19.36 21.43 -0.03
N GLY A 113 18.17 21.34 0.57
CA GLY A 113 16.95 21.90 -0.02
C GLY A 113 16.38 21.14 -1.22
N SER A 114 16.92 19.95 -1.54
CA SER A 114 16.33 19.05 -2.54
C SER A 114 14.95 18.54 -2.12
N THR A 115 14.16 18.14 -3.12
CA THR A 115 12.77 17.72 -2.94
C THR A 115 12.68 16.55 -1.97
N PHE A 116 11.82 16.70 -0.96
CA PHE A 116 11.39 15.61 -0.09
C PHE A 116 11.04 14.36 -0.91
N LEU A 117 11.90 13.35 -0.90
CA LEU A 117 11.49 12.00 -1.29
C LEU A 117 10.77 11.42 -0.07
N CYS A 118 9.48 11.68 0.02
CA CYS A 118 8.61 10.92 0.91
C CYS A 118 8.45 9.54 0.28
N TYR A 119 8.87 8.50 0.98
CA TYR A 119 8.86 7.10 0.54
C TYR A 119 7.98 6.29 1.50
N GLY A 120 7.63 5.06 1.15
CA GLY A 120 6.73 4.25 1.96
C GLY A 120 5.26 4.36 1.55
N PRO A 121 4.37 3.57 2.19
CA PRO A 121 2.98 3.38 1.79
C PRO A 121 2.08 4.59 2.12
N LEU A 122 2.43 5.80 1.65
CA LEU A 122 1.62 7.01 1.85
C LEU A 122 0.22 6.89 1.27
N TRP A 123 0.03 6.01 0.29
CA TRP A 123 -1.29 5.64 -0.20
C TRP A 123 -2.19 5.17 0.95
N LEU A 124 -1.66 4.45 1.94
CA LEU A 124 -2.44 3.97 3.08
C LEU A 124 -2.92 5.14 3.96
N LEU A 125 -2.06 6.13 4.19
CA LEU A 125 -2.43 7.37 4.89
C LEU A 125 -3.50 8.13 4.10
N GLN A 126 -3.33 8.25 2.78
CA GLN A 126 -4.32 8.94 1.92
C GLN A 126 -5.68 8.26 1.99
N LEU A 127 -5.75 6.93 1.89
CA LEU A 127 -7.02 6.19 1.99
C LEU A 127 -7.65 6.32 3.38
N TRP A 128 -6.84 6.28 4.43
CA TRP A 128 -7.31 6.49 5.81
C TRP A 128 -7.87 7.90 6.01
N LEU A 129 -7.21 8.93 5.48
CA LEU A 129 -7.70 10.31 5.50
C LEU A 129 -9.00 10.46 4.72
N ASN A 130 -9.09 9.82 3.54
CA ASN A 130 -10.32 9.81 2.74
C ASN A 130 -11.49 9.20 3.52
N ALA A 131 -11.26 8.11 4.25
CA ALA A 131 -12.30 7.46 5.05
C ALA A 131 -12.72 8.30 6.25
N THR A 132 -11.75 8.91 6.92
CA THR A 132 -11.94 9.64 8.19
C THR A 132 -12.58 11.01 8.00
N PHE A 133 -12.29 11.67 6.87
CA PHE A 133 -12.69 13.05 6.58
C PHE A 133 -13.51 13.17 5.28
N GLU A 134 -14.16 12.08 4.85
CA GLU A 134 -14.94 12.02 3.60
C GLU A 134 -15.91 13.20 3.48
N LYS A 135 -16.61 13.52 4.58
CA LYS A 135 -17.64 14.58 4.62
C LYS A 135 -17.03 15.98 4.67
N GLU A 136 -16.04 16.19 5.52
CA GLU A 136 -15.35 17.47 5.71
C GLU A 136 -14.58 17.90 4.45
N MET A 137 -14.16 16.92 3.66
CA MET A 137 -13.51 17.13 2.38
C MET A 137 -14.48 17.17 1.20
N GLU A 138 -15.76 16.92 1.44
CA GLU A 138 -16.82 16.84 0.42
C GLU A 138 -16.47 15.86 -0.71
N LEU A 139 -15.82 14.74 -0.35
CA LEU A 139 -15.35 13.79 -1.34
C LEU A 139 -16.54 13.15 -2.05
N THR A 140 -16.42 13.02 -3.36
CA THR A 140 -17.43 12.43 -4.22
C THR A 140 -16.85 11.25 -4.98
N ILE A 141 -17.75 10.42 -5.51
CA ILE A 141 -17.42 9.25 -6.31
C ILE A 141 -18.06 9.44 -7.67
N GLY A 142 -17.28 9.26 -8.73
CA GLY A 142 -17.80 9.30 -10.09
C GLY A 142 -18.76 8.14 -10.37
N GLN A 143 -19.83 8.42 -11.11
CA GLN A 143 -20.89 7.45 -11.44
C GLN A 143 -20.36 6.14 -12.04
N ASN A 144 -19.27 6.22 -12.82
CA ASN A 144 -18.64 5.09 -13.49
C ASN A 144 -18.08 4.03 -12.52
N TYR A 145 -17.87 4.38 -11.25
CA TYR A 145 -17.28 3.48 -10.25
C TYR A 145 -18.31 2.83 -9.33
N LEU A 146 -19.60 3.18 -9.43
CA LEU A 146 -20.60 2.70 -8.48
C LEU A 146 -20.74 1.17 -8.47
N SER A 147 -20.71 0.53 -9.65
CA SER A 147 -20.78 -0.93 -9.76
C SER A 147 -19.55 -1.61 -9.16
N GLU A 148 -18.36 -1.04 -9.33
CA GLU A 148 -17.11 -1.53 -8.72
C GLU A 148 -17.19 -1.45 -7.19
N ILE A 149 -17.70 -0.33 -6.67
CA ILE A 149 -17.80 -0.06 -5.24
C ILE A 149 -18.85 -0.94 -4.57
N GLN A 150 -19.98 -1.18 -5.22
CA GLN A 150 -21.03 -2.03 -4.66
C GLN A 150 -20.55 -3.47 -4.47
N ASN A 151 -19.70 -3.97 -5.37
CA ASN A 151 -19.18 -5.34 -5.35
C ASN A 151 -17.81 -5.45 -4.66
N ARG A 152 -17.34 -4.39 -3.99
CA ARG A 152 -15.99 -4.33 -3.43
C ARG A 152 -15.79 -5.37 -2.33
N GLN A 153 -14.60 -5.96 -2.32
CA GLN A 153 -14.17 -6.91 -1.29
C GLN A 153 -13.40 -6.25 -0.15
N ILE A 154 -12.89 -5.04 -0.34
CA ILE A 154 -12.15 -4.26 0.65
C ILE A 154 -12.50 -2.78 0.52
N GLU A 155 -12.34 -2.01 1.59
CA GLU A 155 -12.70 -0.59 1.57
C GLU A 155 -11.76 0.26 0.71
N ALA A 156 -10.50 -0.16 0.49
CA ALA A 156 -9.58 0.56 -0.38
C ALA A 156 -10.17 0.83 -1.78
N THR A 157 -10.96 -0.08 -2.33
CA THR A 157 -11.61 0.10 -3.64
C THR A 157 -12.50 1.34 -3.67
N LYS A 158 -13.31 1.58 -2.63
CA LYS A 158 -14.12 2.81 -2.52
C LYS A 158 -13.20 4.01 -2.29
N LEU A 159 -12.30 3.89 -1.32
CA LEU A 159 -11.50 5.01 -0.84
C LEU A 159 -10.55 5.57 -1.90
N ALA A 160 -10.08 4.73 -2.82
CA ALA A 160 -9.23 5.14 -3.94
C ALA A 160 -9.99 5.90 -5.04
N ARG A 161 -11.33 5.79 -5.08
CA ARG A 161 -12.19 6.50 -6.04
C ARG A 161 -12.76 7.80 -5.49
N LEU A 162 -12.54 8.09 -4.21
CA LEU A 162 -12.92 9.34 -3.59
C LEU A 162 -12.04 10.48 -4.12
N SER A 163 -12.69 11.52 -4.63
CA SER A 163 -12.02 12.72 -5.12
C SER A 163 -12.74 13.98 -4.66
N PRO A 164 -12.03 15.09 -4.42
CA PRO A 164 -12.66 16.36 -4.17
C PRO A 164 -13.51 16.80 -5.39
N PRO A 165 -14.57 17.59 -5.19
CA PRO A 165 -15.49 17.99 -6.26
C PRO A 165 -14.81 18.95 -7.25
N VAL A 166 -13.79 19.68 -6.78
CA VAL A 166 -12.98 20.59 -7.57
C VAL A 166 -11.53 20.11 -7.52
N TRP A 167 -10.90 20.04 -8.69
CA TRP A 167 -9.48 19.71 -8.81
C TRP A 167 -8.64 20.69 -8.01
N GLN A 168 -7.70 20.15 -7.24
CA GLN A 168 -6.74 20.89 -6.44
C GLN A 168 -5.38 20.21 -6.62
N ASP A 169 -4.31 20.99 -6.52
CA ASP A 169 -2.97 20.42 -6.47
C ASP A 169 -2.80 19.56 -5.21
N SER A 170 -1.94 18.55 -5.29
CA SER A 170 -1.74 17.57 -4.22
C SER A 170 -1.27 18.19 -2.91
N LYS A 171 -0.49 19.28 -2.97
CA LYS A 171 0.01 19.98 -1.79
C LYS A 171 -1.12 20.75 -1.11
N ALA A 172 -1.95 21.47 -1.85
CA ALA A 172 -3.12 22.15 -1.30
C ALA A 172 -4.10 21.15 -0.68
N LEU A 173 -4.37 20.04 -1.37
CA LEU A 173 -5.26 18.99 -0.88
C LEU A 173 -4.73 18.37 0.42
N PHE A 174 -3.44 18.02 0.47
CA PHE A 174 -2.79 17.51 1.67
C PHE A 174 -2.86 18.50 2.83
N MET A 175 -2.56 19.79 2.57
CA MET A 175 -2.65 20.83 3.60
C MET A 175 -4.09 21.03 4.10
N LYS A 176 -5.11 20.82 3.25
CA LYS A 176 -6.52 20.85 3.66
C LYS A 176 -6.83 19.71 4.63
N TYR A 177 -6.42 18.47 4.32
CA TYR A 177 -6.52 17.35 5.26
C TYR A 177 -5.83 17.66 6.59
N MET A 178 -4.60 18.17 6.55
CA MET A 178 -3.86 18.47 7.78
C MET A 178 -4.50 19.57 8.61
N LYS A 179 -5.09 20.59 7.99
CA LYS A 179 -5.85 21.62 8.73
C LYS A 179 -7.06 21.03 9.45
N ILE A 180 -7.82 20.16 8.77
CA ILE A 180 -8.96 19.49 9.39
C ILE A 180 -8.48 18.60 10.55
N PHE A 181 -7.44 17.81 10.32
CA PHE A 181 -6.85 16.93 11.32
C PHE A 181 -6.28 17.68 12.52
N LEU A 182 -5.63 18.83 12.34
CA LEU A 182 -5.06 19.61 13.44
C LEU A 182 -6.11 20.38 14.25
N ASN A 183 -7.25 20.70 13.64
CA ASN A 183 -8.39 21.30 14.33
C ASN A 183 -9.26 20.25 15.04
N PHE A 184 -8.88 18.98 14.95
CA PHE A 184 -9.59 17.87 15.54
C PHE A 184 -9.25 17.72 17.03
N ASP A 185 -10.22 17.99 17.90
CA ASP A 185 -10.06 17.96 19.35
C ASP A 185 -10.63 16.69 19.99
N LYS A 186 -11.66 16.08 19.40
CA LYS A 186 -12.34 14.89 19.93
C LYS A 186 -12.67 13.85 18.87
N LEU A 187 -12.31 12.59 19.16
CA LEU A 187 -12.69 11.44 18.34
C LEU A 187 -14.18 11.15 18.45
N THR A 188 -14.90 11.19 17.32
CA THR A 188 -16.33 10.84 17.27
C THR A 188 -16.57 9.60 16.40
N SER A 189 -17.78 9.04 16.46
CA SER A 189 -18.18 7.91 15.58
C SER A 189 -18.03 8.23 14.09
N LYS A 190 -18.14 9.52 13.71
CA LYS A 190 -17.96 9.96 12.31
C LYS A 190 -16.52 9.80 11.81
N ASN A 191 -15.54 9.86 12.72
CA ASN A 191 -14.11 9.78 12.41
C ASN A 191 -13.53 8.38 12.65
N THR A 192 -14.40 7.41 12.87
CA THR A 192 -14.04 6.02 13.13
C THR A 192 -14.81 5.12 12.16
N PRO A 193 -14.61 5.31 10.83
CA PRO A 193 -15.45 4.74 9.78
C PRO A 193 -15.43 3.20 9.74
N PHE A 194 -14.51 2.56 10.47
CA PHE A 194 -14.34 1.11 10.49
C PHE A 194 -14.77 0.45 11.81
N ILE A 195 -15.41 1.17 12.74
CA ILE A 195 -15.93 0.57 13.98
C ILE A 195 -17.08 -0.41 13.68
N GLU A 196 -18.09 0.01 12.91
CA GLU A 196 -19.30 -0.78 12.62
C GLU A 196 -19.19 -1.57 11.31
N ARG A 197 -18.01 -2.13 11.05
CA ARG A 197 -17.62 -2.73 9.76
C ARG A 197 -18.72 -3.58 9.10
N GLN A 198 -18.96 -3.33 7.81
CA GLN A 198 -19.88 -4.11 6.97
C GLN A 198 -19.18 -4.90 5.85
N ILE A 199 -17.94 -4.55 5.49
CA ILE A 199 -17.25 -5.10 4.32
C ILE A 199 -15.82 -5.51 4.66
N GLY A 200 -15.41 -6.66 4.13
CA GLY A 200 -14.03 -7.09 4.03
C GLY A 200 -13.91 -8.62 4.08
N PRO A 201 -12.68 -9.16 4.19
CA PRO A 201 -12.46 -10.60 4.18
C PRO A 201 -13.14 -11.33 5.35
N THR A 202 -13.52 -12.59 5.13
CA THR A 202 -14.28 -13.45 6.06
C THR A 202 -13.60 -13.73 7.39
N TRP A 203 -12.28 -13.59 7.45
CA TRP A 203 -11.50 -13.87 8.66
C TRP A 203 -11.50 -12.73 9.69
N PHE A 204 -12.11 -11.59 9.36
CA PHE A 204 -12.07 -10.37 10.17
C PHE A 204 -13.30 -10.26 11.05
#